data_AF-A0A143PAE3-F1
#
_entry.id   AF-A0A143PAE3-F1
#
_cell.length_a   1.000
_cell.length_b   1.000
_cell.length_c   1.000
_cell.angle_alpha   90.00
_cell.angle_beta   90.00
_cell.angle_gamma   90.00
#
_symmetry.space_group_name_H-M   'P 1'
#
loop_
_entity.id
_entity.type
_entity.pdbx_description
1 polymer ?
#
loop_
_entity_poly.entity_id
_entity_poly.type
_entity_poly.pdbx_seq_one_letter_code
_entity_poly.pdbx_strand_id
1 'polypeptide(L)' 'MRYIMVLFWSVLLLEMVNFVLNSLAGGGKLNFIIPILFAVIFTIVVAILDVLMKPVKNSTSAEDSKQ' A
#
# COMPACT_ATOMS: atom_id res chain seq x y z
N MET A 1 8.77 -7.32 4.59
CA MET A 1 8.53 -7.96 3.27
C MET A 1 7.22 -7.51 2.64
N ARG A 2 6.05 -7.72 3.27
CA ARG A 2 4.74 -7.44 2.66
C ARG A 2 4.54 -6.00 2.18
N TYR A 3 4.85 -5.00 3.01
CA TYR A 3 4.66 -3.59 2.64
C TYR A 3 5.64 -3.07 1.57
N ILE A 4 6.82 -3.68 1.44
CA ILE A 4 7.79 -3.34 0.39
C ILE A 4 7.23 -3.76 -0.98
N MET A 5 6.60 -4.93 -1.04
CA MET A 5 5.93 -5.40 -2.25
C MET A 5 4.71 -4.54 -2.59
N VAL A 6 3.92 -4.11 -1.61
CA VAL A 6 2.84 -3.14 -1.81
C VAL A 6 3.38 -1.84 -2.40
N LEU A 7 4.46 -1.29 -1.85
CA LEU A 7 5.07 -0.06 -2.35
C LEU A 7 5.55 -0.20 -3.81
N PHE A 8 6.24 -1.29 -4.13
CA PHE A 8 6.69 -1.57 -5.50
C PHE A 8 5.50 -1.63 -6.48
N TRP A 9 4.46 -2.39 -6.15
CA TRP A 9 3.28 -2.52 -6.99
C TRP A 9 2.49 -1.21 -7.10
N SER A 10 2.39 -0.44 -6.02
CA SER A 10 1.75 0.87 -6.02
C SER A 10 2.48 1.86 -6.93
N VAL A 11 3.81 1.91 -6.88
CA VAL A 11 4.59 2.77 -7.80
C VAL A 11 4.33 2.37 -9.24
N LEU A 12 4.41 1.08 -9.57
CA LEU A 12 4.22 0.60 -10.93
C LEU A 12 2.80 0.89 -11.45
N LEU A 13 1.77 0.63 -10.64
CA LEU A 13 0.38 0.90 -11.01
C LEU A 13 0.10 2.39 -11.18
N LEU A 14 0.57 3.23 -10.24
CA LEU A 14 0.33 4.67 -10.34
C LEU A 14 1.06 5.32 -11.52
N GLU A 15 2.26 4.86 -11.87
CA GLU A 15 2.95 5.30 -13.08
C GLU A 15 2.17 4.93 -14.34
N MET A 16 1.62 3.71 -14.40
CA MET A 16 0.78 3.29 -15.53
C MET A 16 -0.51 4.09 -15.62
N VAL A 17 -1.17 4.36 -14.48
CA VAL A 17 -2.37 5.22 -14.45
C VAL A 17 -2.03 6.65 -14.88
N ASN A 18 -0.93 7.22 -14.38
CA ASN A 18 -0.45 8.54 -14.79
C ASN A 18 -0.12 8.61 -16.27
N PHE A 19 0.51 7.56 -16.82
CA PHE A 19 0.77 7.42 -18.24
C PHE A 19 -0.51 7.37 -19.07
N VAL A 20 -1.49 6.58 -18.65
CA VAL A 20 -2.79 6.47 -19.33
C VAL A 20 -3.52 7.82 -19.28
N LEU A 21 -3.62 8.46 -18.12
CA LEU A 21 -4.27 9.76 -17.97
C LEU A 21 -3.58 10.84 -18.79
N ASN A 22 -2.25 10.89 -18.77
CA ASN A 22 -1.48 11.82 -19.60
C ASN A 22 -1.70 11.56 -21.09
N SER A 23 -1.81 10.29 -21.50
CA SER A 23 -2.12 9.92 -22.89
C SER A 23 -3.53 10.35 -23.31
N LEU A 24 -4.53 10.18 -22.42
CA LEU A 24 -5.89 10.67 -22.66
C LEU A 24 -5.96 12.19 -22.74
N ALA A 25 -5.13 12.90 -21.98
CA ALA A 25 -5.05 14.36 -21.97
C ALA A 25 -4.25 14.96 -23.15
N GLY A 26 -3.85 14.16 -24.14
CA GLY A 26 -3.13 14.62 -25.33
C GLY A 26 -1.62 14.36 -25.33
N GLY A 27 -1.12 13.55 -24.38
CA GLY A 27 0.24 12.99 -24.45
C GLY A 27 1.38 13.96 -24.12
N GLY A 28 1.17 14.87 -23.16
CA GLY A 28 2.16 15.85 -22.73
C GLY A 28 3.36 15.26 -21.96
N LYS A 29 4.20 16.13 -21.37
CA LYS A 29 5.32 15.69 -20.53
C LYS A 29 4.82 14.93 -19.31
N LEU A 30 5.34 13.71 -19.10
CA LEU A 30 5.03 12.91 -17.92
C LEU A 30 5.68 13.49 -16.66
N ASN A 31 4.89 13.60 -15.60
CA ASN A 31 5.39 13.91 -14.26
C ASN A 31 5.57 12.61 -13.47
N PHE A 32 6.81 12.19 -13.25
CA PHE A 32 7.15 10.97 -12.49
C PHE A 32 7.16 11.20 -10.97
N ILE A 33 7.20 12.46 -10.51
CA ILE A 33 7.29 12.79 -9.08
C ILE A 33 5.95 12.61 -8.37
N ILE A 34 4.86 13.04 -9.00
CA ILE A 34 3.50 12.96 -8.44
C ILE A 34 3.10 11.50 -8.15
N PRO A 35 3.24 10.54 -9.09
CA PRO A 35 2.89 9.13 -8.86
C PRO A 35 3.69 8.51 -7.71
N ILE A 36 4.98 8.80 -7.61
CA ILE A 36 5.85 8.28 -6.55
C ILE A 36 5.40 8.77 -5.17
N LEU A 37 5.09 10.07 -5.05
CA LEU A 37 4.60 10.63 -3.80
C LEU A 37 3.27 9.98 -3.38
N PHE A 38 2.35 9.80 -4.32
CA PHE A 38 1.09 9.11 -4.05
C PHE A 38 1.29 7.64 -3.70
N ALA A 39 2.25 6.94 -4.31
CA ALA A 39 2.53 5.54 -3.97
C ALA A 39 3.02 5.38 -2.53
N VAL A 40 3.83 6.31 -2.03
CA VAL A 40 4.25 6.33 -0.61
C VAL A 40 3.04 6.52 0.31
N ILE A 41 2.19 7.52 0.03
CA ILE A 41 0.97 7.78 0.81
C ILE A 41 0.04 6.57 0.80
N PHE A 42 -0.19 5.99 -0.38
CA PHE A 42 -1.04 4.81 -0.55
C PHE A 42 -0.52 3.61 0.26
N THR A 43 0.81 3.40 0.27
CA THR A 43 1.42 2.33 1.07
C THR A 43 1.18 2.54 2.56
N ILE A 44 1.26 3.79 3.05
CA ILE A 44 0.98 4.12 4.46
C ILE A 44 -0.49 3.82 4.78
N VAL A 45 -1.43 4.20 3.91
CA VAL A 45 -2.85 3.91 4.08
C VAL A 45 -3.09 2.39 4.17
N VAL A 46 -2.50 1.61 3.28
CA VAL A 46 -2.60 0.14 3.31
C VAL A 46 -2.01 -0.44 4.59
N ALA A 47 -0.89 0.09 5.08
CA ALA A 47 -0.30 -0.36 6.33
C ALA A 47 -1.22 -0.11 7.53
N ILE A 48 -1.86 1.06 7.59
CA ILE A 48 -2.83 1.40 8.64
C ILE A 48 -4.05 0.49 8.57
N LEU A 49 -4.61 0.27 7.36
CA LEU A 49 -5.73 -0.65 7.15
C LEU A 49 -5.41 -2.08 7.58
N ASP A 50 -4.19 -2.55 7.33
CA ASP A 50 -3.74 -3.88 7.77
C ASP A 50 -3.69 -4.01 9.29
N VAL A 51 -3.25 -2.97 10.00
CA VAL A 51 -3.28 -2.96 11.48
C VAL A 51 -4.73 -2.93 11.98
N LEU A 52 -5.60 -2.14 11.36
CA LEU A 52 -7.02 -2.07 11.72
C LEU A 52 -7.77 -3.40 11.48
N MET A 53 -7.43 -4.12 10.41
CA MET A 53 -8.08 -5.38 10.04
C MET A 53 -7.55 -6.59 10.80
N LYS A 54 -6.42 -6.47 11.53
CA LYS A 54 -5.95 -7.57 12.37
C LYS A 54 -6.92 -7.77 13.53
N PRO A 55 -7.52 -8.97 13.69
CA PRO A 55 -8.29 -9.26 14.88
C PRO A 55 -7.38 -9.10 16.09
N VAL A 56 -7.87 -8.45 17.15
CA VAL A 56 -7.22 -8.44 18.46
C VAL A 56 -7.14 -9.89 18.91
N LYS A 57 -6.00 -10.53 18.66
CA LYS A 57 -5.74 -11.89 19.15
C LYS A 57 -5.66 -11.77 20.67
N ASN A 58 -6.77 -12.04 21.35
CA ASN A 58 -6.78 -12.28 22.78
C ASN A 58 -5.82 -13.45 23.05
N SER A 59 -4.64 -13.14 23.56
CA SER A 59 -3.74 -14.09 24.16
C SER A 59 -4.35 -14.54 25.49
N THR A 60 -5.28 -15.49 25.42
CA THR A 60 -5.77 -16.22 26.60
C THR A 60 -5.87 -17.69 26.21
N SER A 61 -4.73 -18.36 26.18
CA SER A 61 -4.62 -19.83 26.25
C SER A 61 -3.14 -20.19 26.39
N ALA A 62 -2.62 -20.08 27.60
CA ALA A 62 -1.40 -20.77 28.02
C ALA A 62 -1.18 -20.60 29.54
N GLU A 63 -2.14 -21.00 30.39
CA GLU A 63 -1.85 -21.05 31.84
C GLU A 63 -2.74 -21.99 32.67
N ASP A 64 -3.37 -23.03 32.07
CA ASP A 64 -4.15 -24.00 32.87
C ASP A 64 -4.00 -25.45 32.41
N SER A 65 -2.74 -25.90 32.27
CA SER A 65 -2.40 -27.32 32.10
C SER A 65 -1.34 -27.81 33.08
N LYS A 66 -1.22 -27.16 34.24
CA LYS A 66 -0.43 -27.63 35.38
C LYS A 66 -1.07 -27.25 36.71
N GLN A 67 -2.21 -27.86 37.04
CA GLN A 67 -2.59 -28.14 38.43
C GLN A 67 -3.21 -29.54 38.50
#